data_AF-A0A359MUC6-F1
#
_entry.id   AF-A0A359MUC6-F1
#
_cell.length_a   1.000
_cell.length_b   1.000
_cell.length_c   1.000
_cell.angle_alpha   90.00
_cell.angle_beta   90.00
_cell.angle_gamma   90.00
#
_symmetry.space_group_name_H-M   'P 1'
#
loop_
_entity.id
_entity.type
_entity.pdbx_description
1 polymer ?
#
loop_
_entity_poly.entity_id
_entity_poly.type
_entity_poly.pdbx_seq_one_letter_code
_entity_poly.pdbx_strand_id
1 'polypeptide(L)'
;DTMGMKHRVDFGVYLLKGSINVQLAEKTGFTEEDASKIKEAIRTLFVNDSSSARPEGTMCVEKLYWFVHNNKIGQYSSAKVHNSVNVEFIADPMSVTDTLEDYKITVNKLEGLDCDVSDGI
;
A
#
# COMPACT_ATOMS: atom_id res chain seq x y z
N ASP A 1 -6.97 9.60 40.41
CA ASP A 1 -6.54 8.50 39.53
C ASP A 1 -7.52 8.44 38.38
N THR A 2 -7.06 8.63 37.15
CA THR A 2 -7.95 8.71 35.99
C THR A 2 -7.51 7.63 35.01
N MET A 3 -8.26 6.53 34.98
CA MET A 3 -7.99 5.42 34.07
C MET A 3 -8.25 5.88 32.64
N GLY A 4 -7.19 5.93 31.82
CA GLY A 4 -7.29 6.20 30.39
C GLY A 4 -7.62 4.91 29.61
N MET A 5 -8.53 5.00 28.65
CA MET A 5 -8.77 3.92 27.69
C MET A 5 -7.86 4.08 26.47
N LYS A 6 -7.20 2.99 26.06
CA LYS A 6 -6.46 2.93 24.80
C LYS A 6 -7.18 1.98 23.85
N HIS A 7 -7.64 2.52 22.72
CA HIS A 7 -8.17 1.71 21.63
C HIS A 7 -7.01 1.17 20.80
N ARG A 8 -7.06 -0.12 20.46
CA ARG A 8 -6.11 -0.78 19.57
C ARG A 8 -6.83 -1.75 18.65
N VAL A 9 -6.23 -2.02 17.51
CA VAL A 9 -6.60 -3.12 16.62
C VAL A 9 -5.59 -4.24 16.91
N ASP A 10 -6.07 -5.46 17.14
CA ASP A 10 -5.17 -6.58 17.45
C ASP A 10 -4.40 -7.02 16.20
N PHE A 11 -5.08 -7.14 15.05
CA PHE A 11 -4.45 -7.34 13.74
C PHE A 11 -5.31 -6.77 12.60
N GLY A 12 -4.68 -6.30 11.53
CA GLY A 12 -5.38 -5.82 10.35
C GLY A 12 -4.48 -5.58 9.16
N VAL A 13 -4.91 -6.04 7.98
CA VAL A 13 -4.28 -5.75 6.70
C VAL A 13 -5.01 -4.57 6.06
N TYR A 14 -4.27 -3.50 5.77
CA TYR A 14 -4.81 -2.27 5.18
C TYR A 14 -4.37 -2.12 3.72
N LEU A 15 -5.31 -1.81 2.83
CA LEU A 15 -5.03 -1.52 1.42
C LEU A 15 -5.07 -0.02 1.16
N LEU A 16 -3.91 0.57 0.90
CA LEU A 16 -3.79 1.97 0.46
C LEU A 16 -3.88 2.05 -1.07
N LYS A 17 -4.70 2.97 -1.58
CA LYS A 17 -4.87 3.23 -3.01
C LYS A 17 -4.50 4.68 -3.32
N GLY A 18 -3.52 4.89 -4.19
CA GLY A 18 -3.04 6.20 -4.61
C GLY A 18 -2.91 6.32 -6.12
N SER A 19 -2.79 7.55 -6.61
CA SER A 19 -2.49 7.86 -8.01
C SER A 19 -1.86 9.24 -8.13
N ILE A 20 -0.94 9.40 -9.08
CA ILE A 20 -0.33 10.69 -9.43
C ILE A 20 -0.98 11.18 -10.74
N ASN A 21 -1.56 12.37 -10.74
CA ASN A 21 -2.17 12.96 -11.93
C ASN A 21 -1.12 13.75 -12.72
N VAL A 22 -0.77 13.25 -13.91
CA VAL A 22 0.25 13.86 -14.79
C VAL A 22 -0.11 15.30 -15.20
N GLN A 23 -1.39 15.60 -15.47
CA GLN A 23 -1.80 16.94 -15.88
C GLN A 23 -1.66 17.97 -14.75
N LEU A 24 -1.86 17.55 -13.50
CA LEU A 24 -1.63 18.41 -12.35
C LEU A 24 -0.14 18.52 -12.04
N ALA A 25 0.59 17.40 -12.15
CA ALA A 25 2.04 17.36 -11.97
C ALA A 25 2.76 18.36 -12.89
N GLU A 26 2.36 18.43 -14.17
CA GLU A 26 2.90 19.40 -15.13
C GLU A 26 2.68 20.85 -14.71
N LYS A 27 1.55 21.16 -14.04
CA LYS A 27 1.26 22.52 -13.56
C LYS A 27 2.01 22.87 -12.28
N THR A 28 2.32 21.89 -11.45
CA THR A 28 3.00 22.09 -10.17
C THR A 28 4.52 21.90 -10.27
N GLY A 29 5.04 21.50 -11.43
CA GLY A 29 6.46 21.18 -11.61
C GLY A 29 6.88 19.88 -10.93
N PHE A 30 5.94 18.97 -10.68
CA PHE A 30 6.23 17.67 -10.08
C PHE A 30 6.91 16.77 -11.11
N THR A 31 8.02 16.14 -10.71
CA THR A 31 8.88 15.38 -11.61
C THR A 31 8.86 13.87 -11.33
N GLU A 32 9.38 13.07 -12.25
CA GLU A 32 9.56 11.62 -12.07
C GLU A 32 10.54 11.30 -10.92
N GLU A 33 11.49 12.20 -10.65
CA GLU A 33 12.39 12.08 -9.50
C GLU A 33 11.63 12.21 -8.19
N ASP A 34 10.63 13.10 -8.13
CA ASP A 34 9.76 13.26 -6.96
C ASP A 34 8.83 12.06 -6.79
N ALA A 35 8.33 11.48 -7.89
CA ALA A 35 7.59 10.22 -7.86
C ALA A 35 8.43 9.09 -7.27
N SER A 36 9.70 9.01 -7.66
CA SER A 36 10.64 8.03 -7.13
C SER A 36 10.90 8.22 -5.64
N LYS A 37 11.03 9.48 -5.17
CA LYS A 37 11.14 9.79 -3.73
C LYS A 37 9.89 9.42 -2.96
N ILE A 38 8.69 9.65 -3.51
CA ILE A 38 7.44 9.23 -2.87
C ILE A 38 7.38 7.71 -2.76
N LYS A 39 7.76 6.99 -3.82
CA LYS A 39 7.81 5.52 -3.81
C LYS A 39 8.72 5.01 -2.70
N GLU A 40 9.92 5.55 -2.57
CA GLU A 40 10.83 5.18 -1.48
C GLU A 40 10.29 5.59 -0.10
N ALA A 41 9.72 6.78 0.02
CA ALA A 41 9.11 7.23 1.27
C ALA A 41 7.96 6.32 1.74
N ILE A 42 7.17 5.76 0.81
CA ILE A 42 6.15 4.77 1.12
C ILE A 42 6.79 3.47 1.60
N ARG A 43 7.84 2.98 0.92
CA ARG A 43 8.56 1.76 1.35
C ARG A 43 9.16 1.89 2.74
N THR A 44 9.62 3.09 3.10
CA THR A 44 10.20 3.38 4.42
C THR A 44 9.21 3.99 5.41
N LEU A 45 7.91 4.00 5.13
CA LEU A 45 6.94 4.82 5.86
C LEU A 45 6.95 4.59 7.38
N PHE A 46 7.18 3.34 7.80
CA PHE A 46 7.19 2.96 9.21
C PHE A 46 8.59 2.73 9.79
N VAL A 47 9.65 2.99 9.01
CA VAL A 47 11.03 2.84 9.48
C VAL A 47 11.31 3.90 10.55
N ASN A 48 11.64 3.44 11.76
CA ASN A 48 11.79 4.26 12.96
C ASN A 48 10.53 5.05 13.39
N ASP A 49 9.35 4.69 12.88
CA ASP A 49 8.07 5.33 13.26
C ASP A 49 7.43 4.57 14.43
N SER A 50 7.92 4.84 15.64
CA SER A 50 7.39 4.21 16.87
C SER A 50 6.74 5.23 17.80
N SER A 51 5.67 4.80 18.47
CA SER A 51 5.01 5.60 19.51
C SER A 51 4.26 4.72 20.51
N SER A 52 3.80 5.30 21.62
CA SER A 52 2.96 4.61 22.61
C SER A 52 1.63 4.05 22.06
N ALA A 53 1.20 4.47 20.87
CA ALA A 53 0.03 3.97 20.17
C ALA A 53 0.40 2.98 19.04
N ARG A 54 1.65 3.00 18.58
CA ARG A 54 2.20 2.14 17.51
C ARG A 54 3.56 1.62 17.98
N PRO A 55 3.59 0.57 18.81
CA PRO A 55 4.84 -0.01 19.27
C PRO A 55 5.71 -0.44 18.09
N GLU A 56 7.02 -0.51 18.31
CA GLU A 56 7.96 -0.93 17.27
C GLU A 56 7.60 -2.32 16.74
N GLY A 57 7.61 -2.47 15.41
CA GLY A 57 7.26 -3.72 14.72
C GLY A 57 5.75 -4.00 14.56
N THR A 58 4.86 -3.13 15.06
CA THR A 58 3.40 -3.35 14.90
C THR A 58 2.82 -2.81 13.59
N MET A 59 3.58 -2.00 12.85
CA MET A 59 3.18 -1.49 11.54
C MET A 59 4.34 -1.63 10.56
N CYS A 60 4.02 -2.10 9.36
CA CYS A 60 4.96 -2.34 8.28
C CYS A 60 4.26 -2.15 6.94
N VAL A 61 5.05 -1.94 5.88
CA VAL A 61 4.57 -1.98 4.49
C VAL A 61 4.93 -3.34 3.92
N GLU A 62 3.92 -4.18 3.71
CA GLU A 62 4.13 -5.56 3.24
C GLU A 62 4.43 -5.63 1.74
N LYS A 63 3.61 -4.96 0.93
CA LYS A 63 3.73 -4.94 -0.54
C LYS A 63 3.36 -3.57 -1.08
N LEU A 64 4.17 -3.07 -2.01
CA LEU A 64 3.90 -1.87 -2.80
C LEU A 64 3.78 -2.25 -4.28
N TYR A 65 2.62 -1.94 -4.86
CA TYR A 65 2.32 -2.14 -6.28
C TYR A 65 2.35 -0.78 -6.99
N TRP A 66 3.33 -0.59 -7.87
CA TRP A 66 3.56 0.67 -8.58
C TRP A 66 3.26 0.51 -10.07
N PHE A 67 2.15 1.07 -10.52
CA PHE A 67 1.71 0.99 -11.92
C PHE A 67 2.13 2.23 -12.69
N VAL A 68 2.80 2.05 -13.82
CA VAL A 68 3.24 3.15 -14.69
C VAL A 68 2.51 3.06 -16.03
N HIS A 69 1.65 4.03 -16.30
CA HIS A 69 0.95 4.11 -17.58
C HIS A 69 1.86 4.65 -18.67
N ASN A 70 1.75 4.11 -19.89
CA ASN A 70 2.50 4.57 -21.06
C ASN A 70 1.98 5.88 -21.68
N ASN A 71 0.90 6.46 -21.15
CA ASN A 71 0.30 7.68 -21.68
C ASN A 71 -0.29 8.55 -20.55
N LYS A 72 -0.47 9.85 -20.83
CA LYS A 72 -0.88 10.86 -19.84
C LYS A 72 -2.31 10.72 -19.31
N ILE A 73 -3.19 10.03 -20.04
CA ILE A 73 -4.61 9.86 -19.67
C ILE A 73 -4.81 8.56 -18.87
N GLY A 74 -3.87 7.62 -18.98
CA GLY A 74 -3.94 6.28 -18.43
C GLY A 74 -4.43 5.26 -19.46
N GLN A 75 -3.88 4.04 -19.40
CA GLN A 75 -4.33 2.91 -20.23
C GLN A 75 -5.63 2.28 -19.72
N TYR A 76 -5.90 2.45 -18.42
CA TYR A 76 -7.05 1.91 -17.72
C TYR A 76 -7.54 2.95 -16.71
N SER A 77 -8.81 2.84 -16.30
CA SER A 77 -9.31 3.66 -15.21
C SER A 77 -8.61 3.32 -13.89
N SER A 78 -8.41 4.30 -13.01
CA SER A 78 -7.80 4.08 -11.69
C SER A 78 -8.54 2.99 -10.90
N ALA A 79 -9.87 2.93 -11.01
CA ALA A 79 -10.67 1.88 -10.40
C ALA A 79 -10.28 0.47 -10.90
N LYS A 80 -10.05 0.30 -12.22
CA LYS A 80 -9.65 -0.99 -12.78
C LYS A 80 -8.24 -1.39 -12.34
N VAL A 81 -7.31 -0.44 -12.29
CA VAL A 81 -5.94 -0.68 -11.79
C VAL A 81 -5.98 -1.06 -10.31
N HIS A 82 -6.68 -0.29 -9.49
CA HIS A 82 -6.77 -0.56 -8.05
C HIS A 82 -7.51 -1.85 -7.70
N ASN A 83 -8.46 -2.29 -8.54
CA ASN A 83 -9.16 -3.57 -8.36
C ASN A 83 -8.39 -4.76 -8.97
N SER A 84 -7.29 -4.51 -9.68
CA SER A 84 -6.43 -5.59 -10.17
C SER A 84 -5.69 -6.27 -9.02
N VAL A 85 -5.41 -5.54 -7.93
CA VAL A 85 -4.85 -6.07 -6.69
C VAL A 85 -5.98 -6.58 -5.80
N ASN A 86 -6.00 -7.89 -5.56
CA ASN A 86 -7.00 -8.55 -4.74
C ASN A 86 -6.35 -9.11 -3.48
N VAL A 87 -7.02 -8.90 -2.34
CA VAL A 87 -6.62 -9.41 -1.04
C VAL A 87 -7.77 -10.28 -0.54
N GLU A 88 -7.52 -11.57 -0.40
CA GLU A 88 -8.50 -12.56 0.02
C GLU A 88 -8.07 -13.17 1.35
N PHE A 89 -8.98 -13.25 2.32
CA PHE A 89 -8.73 -13.97 3.57
C PHE A 89 -8.93 -15.47 3.32
N ILE A 90 -7.90 -16.26 3.58
CA ILE A 90 -7.85 -17.69 3.24
C ILE A 90 -7.73 -18.63 4.44
N ALA A 91 -7.49 -18.10 5.64
CA ALA A 91 -7.36 -18.92 6.84
C ALA A 91 -8.69 -19.56 7.27
N ASP A 92 -8.60 -20.77 7.83
CA ASP A 92 -9.71 -21.39 8.54
C ASP A 92 -9.97 -20.59 9.83
N PRO A 93 -11.21 -20.19 10.13
CA PRO A 93 -11.56 -19.54 11.39
C PRO A 93 -11.03 -20.22 12.66
N MET A 94 -10.82 -21.55 12.63
CA MET A 94 -10.30 -22.31 13.76
C MET A 94 -8.76 -22.34 13.84
N SER A 95 -8.06 -21.86 12.81
CA SER A 95 -6.59 -21.85 12.73
C SER A 95 -5.98 -20.47 12.44
N VAL A 96 -6.75 -19.40 12.58
CA VAL A 96 -6.27 -18.02 12.38
C VAL A 96 -5.11 -17.73 13.31
N THR A 97 -4.07 -17.12 12.74
CA THR A 97 -2.85 -16.74 13.46
C THR A 97 -2.69 -15.23 13.61
N ASP A 98 -3.58 -14.45 12.99
CA ASP A 98 -3.50 -12.99 12.94
C ASP A 98 -2.16 -12.54 12.30
N THR A 99 -1.84 -13.16 11.17
CA THR A 99 -0.64 -12.85 10.38
C THR A 99 -0.96 -12.62 8.91
N LEU A 100 0.01 -12.10 8.14
CA LEU A 100 -0.17 -11.91 6.70
C LEU A 100 -0.42 -13.24 5.97
N GLU A 101 0.04 -14.37 6.51
CA GLU A 101 -0.15 -15.71 5.92
C GLU A 101 -1.62 -16.11 5.84
N ASP A 102 -2.47 -15.54 6.69
CA ASP A 102 -3.92 -15.74 6.67
C ASP A 102 -4.57 -15.07 5.43
N TYR A 103 -3.81 -14.30 4.66
CA TYR A 103 -4.26 -13.55 3.49
C TYR A 103 -3.48 -13.96 2.23
N LYS A 104 -4.22 -14.07 1.12
CA LYS A 104 -3.67 -14.26 -0.21
C LYS A 104 -3.77 -12.96 -0.99
N ILE A 105 -2.62 -12.37 -1.30
CA ILE A 105 -2.53 -11.18 -2.15
C ILE A 105 -2.22 -11.62 -3.59
N THR A 106 -3.07 -11.22 -4.54
CA THR A 106 -2.92 -11.53 -5.96
C THR A 106 -3.03 -10.27 -6.82
N VAL A 107 -2.34 -10.25 -7.95
CA VAL A 107 -2.42 -9.16 -8.92
C VAL A 107 -2.84 -9.72 -10.27
N ASN A 108 -3.99 -9.25 -10.76
CA ASN A 108 -4.47 -9.53 -12.10
C ASN A 108 -3.68 -8.69 -13.10
N LYS A 109 -2.91 -9.33 -13.98
CA LYS A 109 -2.14 -8.62 -15.01
C LYS A 109 -3.08 -7.86 -15.93
N LEU A 110 -2.76 -6.60 -16.16
CA LEU A 110 -3.43 -5.75 -17.13
C LEU A 110 -2.52 -5.65 -18.36
N GLU A 111 -3.06 -5.97 -19.53
CA GLU A 111 -2.27 -6.09 -20.75
C GLU A 111 -1.59 -4.76 -21.12
N GLY A 112 -0.26 -4.81 -21.29
CA GLY A 112 0.55 -3.65 -21.63
C GLY A 112 0.71 -2.62 -20.52
N LEU A 113 0.27 -2.89 -19.28
CA LEU A 113 0.53 -2.02 -18.12
C LEU A 113 1.58 -2.67 -17.21
N ASP A 114 2.72 -2.01 -17.08
CA ASP A 114 3.78 -2.48 -16.20
C ASP A 114 3.44 -2.20 -14.74
N CYS A 115 3.64 -3.22 -13.90
CA CYS A 115 3.48 -3.17 -12.46
C CYS A 115 4.81 -3.56 -11.81
N ASP A 116 5.45 -2.60 -11.18
CA ASP A 116 6.62 -2.85 -10.34
C ASP A 116 6.16 -3.20 -8.93
N VAL A 117 6.70 -4.30 -8.39
CA VAL A 117 6.33 -4.82 -7.07
C VAL A 117 7.56 -4.76 -6.18
N SER A 118 7.44 -4.03 -5.09
CA SER A 118 8.52 -3.88 -4.10
C SER A 118 7.99 -4.10 -2.70
N ASP A 119 8.85 -4.59 -1.82
CA ASP A 119 8.56 -4.74 -0.40
C ASP A 119 8.91 -3.47 0.38
N GLY A 120 8.31 -3.31 1.56
CA GLY A 120 8.75 -2.31 2.53
C GLY A 120 10.14 -2.62 3.08
N ILE A 121 10.65 -1.70 3.91
CA ILE A 121 11.96 -1.80 4.58
C ILE A 121 11.77 -2.00 6.08
#